data_AF-A0A7S3M1R0-F1
#
_entry.id   AF-A0A7S3M1R0-F1
#
_cell.length_a   1.000
_cell.length_b   1.000
_cell.length_c   1.000
_cell.angle_alpha   90.00
_cell.angle_beta   90.00
_cell.angle_gamma   90.00
#
_symmetry.space_group_name_H-M   'P 1'
#
loop_
_entity.id
_entity.type
_entity.pdbx_description
1 polymer ?
#
loop_
_entity_poly.entity_id
_entity_poly.type
_entity_poly.pdbx_seq_one_letter_code
_entity_poly.pdbx_strand_id
1 'polypeptide(L)'
;APFGGSDKSSNGHRYDSVPFANGMINSGMSCQLIHYVHEEHDKFFEVCKNFDFLIVRCNPGQIKADGGDQGKFDDSMRVLRKAGIQVWPSPDVMEFMGAKDALCKVATLNIGLED
;
A
#
# COMPACT_ATOMS: atom_id res chain seq x y z
N ALA A 1 11.88 -3.43 13.07
CA ALA A 1 11.51 -4.82 13.39
C ALA A 1 11.99 -5.72 12.25
N PRO A 2 12.47 -6.95 12.50
CA PRO A 2 13.18 -7.77 11.51
C PRO A 2 12.40 -8.08 10.22
N PHE A 3 11.07 -7.90 10.20
CA PHE A 3 10.21 -8.19 9.05
C PHE A 3 9.39 -6.98 8.57
N GLY A 4 9.84 -5.75 8.84
CA GLY A 4 9.22 -4.53 8.30
C GLY A 4 8.00 -3.98 9.06
N GLY A 5 7.70 -4.47 10.26
CA GLY A 5 6.59 -3.97 11.09
C GLY A 5 6.06 -5.01 12.08
N SER A 6 5.20 -4.59 13.02
CA SER A 6 4.49 -5.51 13.94
C SER A 6 3.29 -6.21 13.28
N ASP A 7 2.86 -5.72 12.12
CA ASP A 7 1.73 -6.21 11.34
C ASP A 7 2.13 -7.28 10.31
N LYS A 8 3.42 -7.64 10.24
CA LYS A 8 4.00 -8.56 9.26
C LYS A 8 4.47 -9.84 9.94
N SER A 9 4.27 -10.96 9.26
CA SER A 9 4.78 -12.26 9.72
C SER A 9 6.26 -12.45 9.34
N SER A 10 6.85 -13.59 9.70
CA SER A 10 8.27 -13.90 9.40
C SER A 10 8.62 -13.91 7.90
N ASN A 11 7.62 -13.92 7.01
CA ASN A 11 7.80 -13.83 5.56
C ASN A 11 7.75 -12.38 5.02
N GLY A 12 7.67 -11.36 5.88
CA GLY A 12 7.62 -9.94 5.48
C GLY A 12 6.29 -9.49 4.87
N HIS A 13 5.30 -10.38 4.75
CA HIS A 13 3.94 -10.02 4.35
C HIS A 13 3.04 -9.78 5.56
N ARG A 14 2.02 -8.95 5.36
CA ARG A 14 0.91 -8.84 6.31
C ARG A 14 0.10 -10.13 6.33
N TYR A 15 -0.52 -10.41 7.46
CA TYR A 15 -1.39 -11.58 7.63
C TYR A 15 -2.53 -11.65 6.60
N ASP A 16 -2.97 -10.49 6.11
CA ASP A 16 -4.02 -10.38 5.09
C ASP A 16 -3.54 -10.61 3.65
N SER A 17 -2.23 -10.57 3.37
CA SER A 17 -1.72 -10.55 2.00
C SER A 17 -2.00 -11.84 1.23
N VAL A 18 -1.85 -12.99 1.88
CA VAL A 18 -2.11 -14.30 1.26
C VAL A 18 -3.61 -14.53 1.03
N PRO A 19 -4.51 -14.29 2.00
CA PRO A 19 -5.95 -14.32 1.75
C PRO A 19 -6.41 -13.41 0.60
N PHE A 20 -5.87 -12.19 0.50
CA PHE A 20 -6.18 -11.28 -0.61
C PHE A 20 -5.75 -11.89 -1.95
N ALA A 21 -4.50 -12.32 -2.08
CA ALA A 21 -4.00 -12.90 -3.33
C ALA A 21 -4.84 -14.11 -3.78
N ASN A 22 -5.17 -15.01 -2.85
CA ASN A 22 -6.02 -16.15 -3.14
C ASN A 22 -7.44 -15.75 -3.56
N GLY A 23 -8.03 -14.73 -2.94
CA GLY A 23 -9.34 -14.20 -3.33
C GLY A 23 -9.35 -13.63 -4.76
N MET A 24 -8.27 -12.94 -5.15
CA MET A 24 -8.13 -12.41 -6.51
C MET A 24 -7.97 -13.53 -7.53
N ILE A 25 -7.13 -14.52 -7.23
CA ILE A 25 -6.92 -15.71 -8.09
C ILE A 25 -8.21 -16.50 -8.27
N ASN A 26 -8.96 -16.74 -7.19
CA ASN A 26 -10.26 -17.42 -7.25
C ASN A 26 -11.30 -16.64 -8.06
N SER A 27 -11.13 -15.32 -8.19
CA SER A 27 -11.98 -14.45 -9.02
C SER A 27 -11.51 -14.40 -10.49
N GLY A 28 -10.54 -15.22 -10.88
CA GLY A 28 -10.03 -15.33 -12.25
C GLY A 28 -8.94 -14.32 -12.61
N MET A 29 -8.34 -13.65 -11.62
CA MET A 29 -7.27 -12.67 -11.85
C MET A 29 -5.88 -13.27 -11.65
N SER A 30 -4.89 -12.80 -12.40
CA SER A 30 -3.48 -13.04 -12.07
C SER A 30 -3.07 -12.12 -10.93
N CYS A 31 -2.59 -12.66 -9.81
CA CYS A 31 -2.17 -11.88 -8.65
C CYS A 31 -0.75 -12.27 -8.21
N GLN A 32 0.10 -11.26 -8.04
CA GLN A 32 1.46 -11.44 -7.57
C GLN A 32 1.68 -10.56 -6.34
N LEU A 33 2.31 -11.14 -5.31
CA LEU A 33 2.77 -10.37 -4.16
C LEU A 33 4.18 -9.85 -4.45
N ILE A 34 4.37 -8.54 -4.34
CA ILE A 34 5.65 -7.89 -4.61
C ILE A 34 6.08 -7.14 -3.35
N HIS A 35 7.29 -7.41 -2.87
CA HIS A 35 7.90 -6.62 -1.80
C HIS A 35 8.50 -5.35 -2.36
N TYR A 36 8.21 -4.22 -1.72
CA TYR A 36 8.88 -2.97 -2.00
C TYR A 36 10.16 -2.88 -1.15
N VAL A 37 11.31 -2.75 -1.81
CA VAL A 37 12.62 -2.51 -1.22
C VAL A 37 13.08 -1.14 -1.69
N HIS A 38 13.38 -0.22 -0.77
CA HIS A 38 13.56 1.19 -1.12
C HIS A 38 14.81 1.43 -1.98
N GLU A 39 15.84 0.60 -1.85
CA GLU A 39 17.03 0.61 -2.71
C GLU A 39 16.73 0.18 -4.15
N GLU A 40 15.69 -0.65 -4.35
CA GLU A 40 15.25 -1.13 -5.67
C GLU A 40 14.04 -0.33 -6.21
N HIS A 41 13.83 0.91 -5.75
CA HIS A 41 12.66 1.73 -6.10
C HIS A 41 12.36 1.75 -7.61
N ASP A 42 13.35 2.09 -8.44
CA ASP A 42 13.12 2.28 -9.87
C ASP A 42 12.77 0.94 -10.55
N LYS A 43 13.39 -0.16 -10.12
CA LYS A 43 13.11 -1.52 -10.58
C LYS A 43 11.71 -1.98 -10.18
N PHE A 44 11.29 -1.68 -8.96
CA PHE A 44 9.94 -1.98 -8.48
C PHE A 44 8.89 -1.29 -9.36
N PHE A 45 9.06 0.01 -9.65
CA PHE A 45 8.13 0.75 -10.47
C PHE A 45 8.17 0.36 -11.96
N GLU A 46 9.30 -0.13 -12.46
CA GLU A 46 9.38 -0.73 -13.80
C GLU A 46 8.56 -2.02 -13.89
N VAL A 47 8.66 -2.90 -12.88
CA VAL A 47 7.83 -4.11 -12.80
C VAL A 47 6.35 -3.75 -12.73
N CYS A 48 6.00 -2.75 -11.91
CA CYS A 48 4.62 -2.30 -11.72
C CYS A 48 3.92 -1.85 -13.02
N LYS A 49 4.66 -1.36 -14.02
CA LYS A 49 4.09 -0.95 -15.32
C LYS A 49 3.46 -2.11 -16.11
N ASN A 50 3.76 -3.35 -15.74
CA ASN A 50 3.22 -4.54 -16.39
C ASN A 50 1.91 -5.06 -15.75
N PHE A 51 1.36 -4.34 -14.77
CA PHE A 51 0.13 -4.71 -14.07
C PHE A 51 -1.02 -3.77 -14.42
N ASP A 52 -2.25 -4.31 -14.48
CA ASP A 52 -3.46 -3.52 -14.70
C ASP A 52 -3.82 -2.64 -13.50
N PHE A 53 -3.55 -3.14 -12.29
CA PHE A 53 -3.74 -2.42 -11.04
C PHE A 53 -2.83 -2.93 -9.92
N LEU A 54 -2.65 -2.09 -8.90
CA LEU A 54 -1.88 -2.38 -7.69
C LEU A 54 -2.75 -2.22 -6.45
N ILE A 55 -2.62 -3.15 -5.51
CA ILE A 55 -3.17 -3.03 -4.15
C ILE A 55 -2.01 -2.83 -3.18
N VAL A 56 -1.85 -1.61 -2.69
CA VAL A 56 -0.81 -1.23 -1.74
C VAL A 56 -1.22 -1.66 -0.34
N ARG A 57 -0.41 -2.56 0.23
CA ARG A 57 -0.57 -3.04 1.62
C ARG A 57 0.54 -2.53 2.56
N CYS A 58 1.40 -1.63 2.08
CA CYS A 58 2.40 -0.96 2.92
C CYS A 58 1.73 0.12 3.77
N ASN A 59 1.98 0.15 5.08
CA ASN A 59 1.41 1.19 5.93
C ASN A 59 2.16 2.52 5.74
N PRO A 60 1.45 3.67 5.84
CA PRO A 60 2.11 4.97 5.81
C PRO A 60 3.21 5.05 6.88
N GLY A 61 4.37 5.60 6.52
CA GLY A 61 5.48 5.82 7.43
C GLY A 61 6.39 4.61 7.65
N GLN A 62 5.99 3.39 7.27
CA GLN A 62 6.88 2.23 7.33
C GLN A 62 8.07 2.37 6.38
N ILE A 63 7.86 2.92 5.18
CA ILE A 63 8.94 3.14 4.20
C ILE A 63 10.01 4.06 4.79
N LYS A 64 9.58 5.15 5.45
CA LYS A 64 10.50 6.07 6.13
C LYS A 64 11.20 5.42 7.32
N ALA A 65 10.49 4.61 8.10
CA ALA A 65 11.08 3.88 9.22
C ALA A 65 12.13 2.85 8.80
N ASP A 66 12.04 2.37 7.55
CA ASP A 66 13.00 1.44 6.94
C ASP A 66 14.21 2.15 6.32
N GLY A 67 14.23 3.49 6.27
CA GLY A 67 15.31 4.29 5.69
C GLY A 67 15.03 4.80 4.27
N GLY A 68 13.87 4.47 3.71
CA GLY A 68 13.42 4.96 2.42
C GLY A 68 12.73 6.33 2.47
N ASP A 69 12.31 6.80 1.30
CA ASP A 69 11.55 8.03 1.14
C ASP A 69 10.07 7.72 0.82
N GLN A 70 9.18 8.06 1.76
CA GLN A 70 7.74 7.88 1.62
C GLN A 70 7.17 8.78 0.51
N GLY A 71 7.62 10.04 0.42
CA GLY A 71 7.14 10.98 -0.60
C GLY A 71 7.53 10.53 -2.00
N LYS A 72 8.77 10.04 -2.17
CA LYS A 72 9.22 9.45 -3.44
C LYS A 72 8.32 8.27 -3.87
N PHE A 73 7.95 7.41 -2.93
CA PHE A 73 7.04 6.29 -3.20
C PHE A 73 5.64 6.77 -3.63
N ASP A 74 5.06 7.71 -2.90
CA ASP A 74 3.71 8.22 -3.17
C ASP A 74 3.65 8.96 -4.52
N ASP A 75 4.70 9.72 -4.87
CA ASP A 75 4.81 10.39 -6.16
C ASP A 75 4.92 9.41 -7.33
N SER A 76 5.73 8.36 -7.20
CA SER A 76 5.81 7.30 -8.21
C SER A 76 4.48 6.55 -8.37
N MET A 77 3.71 6.36 -7.29
CA MET A 77 2.35 5.81 -7.39
C MET A 77 1.38 6.75 -8.12
N ARG A 78 1.50 8.06 -7.92
CA ARG A 78 0.72 9.07 -8.70
C ARG A 78 1.08 9.02 -10.18
N VAL A 79 2.35 8.78 -10.53
CA VAL A 79 2.78 8.60 -11.92
C VAL A 79 2.13 7.36 -12.54
N LEU A 80 2.08 6.23 -11.83
CA LEU A 80 1.38 5.03 -12.32
C LEU A 80 -0.11 5.29 -12.58
N ARG A 81 -0.79 6.02 -11.68
CA ARG A 81 -2.19 6.42 -11.89
C ARG A 81 -2.37 7.28 -13.14
N LYS A 82 -1.46 8.23 -13.38
CA LYS A 82 -1.47 9.05 -14.61
C LYS A 82 -1.22 8.23 -15.87
N ALA A 83 -0.50 7.11 -15.76
CA ALA A 83 -0.27 6.16 -16.85
C ALA A 83 -1.46 5.20 -17.08
N GLY A 84 -2.55 5.32 -16.30
CA GLY A 84 -3.75 4.49 -16.44
C GLY A 84 -3.79 3.26 -15.55
N ILE A 85 -2.74 3.01 -14.76
CA ILE A 85 -2.68 1.86 -13.83
C ILE A 85 -3.36 2.26 -12.53
N GLN A 86 -4.39 1.50 -12.14
CA GLN A 86 -5.13 1.83 -10.91
C GLN A 86 -4.34 1.45 -9.66
N VAL A 87 -4.31 2.32 -8.66
CA VAL A 87 -3.60 2.09 -7.39
C VAL A 87 -4.58 2.25 -6.22
N TRP A 88 -4.67 1.22 -5.38
CA TRP A 88 -5.62 1.12 -4.27
C TRP A 88 -4.91 0.84 -2.95
N PRO A 89 -5.20 1.57 -1.86
CA PRO A 89 -5.96 2.83 -1.85
C PRO A 89 -5.23 3.90 -2.67
N SER A 90 -5.98 4.92 -3.13
CA SER A 90 -5.38 6.04 -3.86
C SER A 90 -4.33 6.73 -2.98
N PRO A 91 -3.14 7.09 -3.49
CA PRO A 91 -2.10 7.76 -2.72
C PRO A 91 -2.61 9.02 -1.99
N ASP A 92 -3.48 9.78 -2.65
CA ASP A 92 -4.06 11.00 -2.09
C ASP A 92 -4.99 10.69 -0.89
N VAL A 93 -5.79 9.62 -1.00
CA VAL A 93 -6.65 9.17 0.12
C VAL A 93 -5.78 8.72 1.30
N MET A 94 -4.67 8.04 1.02
CA MET A 94 -3.78 7.53 2.05
C MET A 94 -2.99 8.65 2.75
N GLU A 95 -2.62 9.71 2.03
CA GLU A 95 -1.98 10.91 2.59
C GLU A 95 -2.97 11.70 3.49
N PHE A 96 -4.20 11.92 3.03
CA PHE A 96 -5.18 12.74 3.75
C PHE A 96 -5.94 11.98 4.86
N MET A 97 -6.21 10.68 4.69
CA MET A 97 -6.97 9.86 5.65
C MET A 97 -6.09 8.94 6.51
N GLY A 98 -4.79 8.82 6.19
CA GLY A 98 -3.84 8.01 6.98
C GLY A 98 -3.42 8.67 8.30
N ALA A 99 -3.63 9.98 8.44
CA ALA A 99 -3.38 10.68 9.68
C ALA A 99 -4.49 10.36 10.70
N LYS A 100 -4.11 9.80 11.87
CA LYS A 100 -5.03 9.58 13.00
C LYS A 100 -5.86 10.83 13.36
N ASP A 101 -5.32 12.02 13.11
CA ASP A 101 -6.02 13.30 13.29
C ASP A 101 -7.23 13.48 12.36
N ALA A 102 -7.17 12.98 11.12
CA ALA A 102 -8.31 12.98 10.21
C ALA A 102 -9.44 12.07 10.73
N LEU A 103 -9.10 10.92 11.32
CA LEU A 103 -10.06 10.02 11.98
C LEU A 103 -10.71 10.67 13.21
N CYS A 104 -9.94 11.36 14.05
CA CYS A 104 -10.49 12.10 15.21
C CYS A 104 -11.47 13.20 14.78
N LYS A 105 -11.25 13.83 13.63
CA LYS A 105 -12.12 14.90 13.10
C LYS A 105 -13.44 14.40 12.50
N VAL A 106 -13.52 13.11 12.12
CA VAL A 106 -14.75 12.49 11.61
C VAL A 106 -15.47 11.63 12.64
N ALA A 107 -14.94 11.50 13.86
CA ALA A 107 -15.54 10.70 14.94
C ALA A 107 -16.97 11.14 15.33
N THR A 108 -17.32 12.41 15.06
CA THR A 108 -18.67 12.95 15.34
C THR A 108 -19.60 12.92 14.12
N LEU A 109 -19.13 12.45 12.96
CA LEU A 109 -19.94 12.29 11.77
C LEU A 109 -20.53 10.88 11.72
N ASN A 110 -21.74 10.75 11.16
CA ASN A 110 -22.51 9.50 11.04
C ASN A 110 -21.83 8.40 10.16
N ILE A 111 -20.60 8.62 9.73
CA ILE A 111 -19.79 7.74 8.87
C ILE A 111 -18.55 7.18 9.59
N GLY A 112 -18.28 7.62 10.83
CA GLY A 112 -17.31 6.99 11.72
C GLY A 112 -17.90 5.70 12.33
N LEU A 113 -17.07 4.67 12.53
CA LEU A 113 -17.45 3.54 13.38
C LEU A 113 -17.40 3.98 14.85
N GLU A 114 -18.39 3.61 15.65
CA GLU A 114 -18.38 3.82 17.11
C GLU A 114 -17.18 3.08 17.74
N ASP A 115 -16.58 3.72 18.75
CA ASP A 115 -15.44 3.22 19.52
C ASP A 115 -15.68 1.83 20.15
#